data_AF-A0A3D5BFV8-F1
#
_entry.id   AF-A0A3D5BFV8-F1
#
_cell.length_a   1.000
_cell.length_b   1.000
_cell.length_c   1.000
_cell.angle_alpha   90.00
_cell.angle_beta   90.00
_cell.angle_gamma   90.00
#
_symmetry.space_group_name_H-M   'P 1'
#
loop_
_entity.id
_entity.type
_entity.pdbx_description
1 polymer ?
#
loop_
_entity_poly.entity_id
_entity_poly.type
_entity_poly.pdbx_seq_one_letter_code
_entity_poly.pdbx_strand_id
1 'polypeptide(L)' 'MAKMTVCILNSKSIDINEAIDIKDSGSKVAADFRCTECNKPVRPHRAGGHAAAHFEHLERNPNCSQSHVAR' A
#
# COMPACT_ATOMS: atom_id res chain seq x y z
N MET A 1 7.71 -10.76 -9.68
CA MET A 1 7.77 -9.71 -8.64
C MET A 1 6.34 -9.38 -8.26
N ALA A 2 5.86 -9.83 -7.10
CA ALA A 2 4.51 -9.52 -6.66
C ALA A 2 4.44 -8.03 -6.34
N LYS A 3 3.74 -7.27 -7.18
CA LYS A 3 3.48 -5.85 -6.96
C LYS A 3 2.11 -5.77 -6.28
N MET A 4 2.09 -5.46 -5.00
CA MET A 4 0.84 -5.26 -4.29
C MET A 4 0.16 -4.00 -4.84
N THR A 5 -0.96 -4.17 -5.54
CA THR A 5 -1.76 -3.08 -6.11
C THR A 5 -3.09 -2.86 -5.39
N VAL A 6 -3.43 -3.67 -4.39
CA VAL A 6 -4.67 -3.51 -3.60
C VAL A 6 -4.36 -3.43 -2.10
N CYS A 7 -5.14 -2.67 -1.36
CA CYS A 7 -5.04 -2.56 0.11
C CYS A 7 -6.43 -2.43 0.75
N ILE A 8 -6.52 -2.56 2.07
CA ILE A 8 -7.72 -2.32 2.85
C ILE A 8 -7.66 -0.90 3.42
N LEU A 9 -8.63 -0.05 3.09
CA LEU A 9 -8.84 1.26 3.68
C LEU A 9 -10.21 1.29 4.35
N ASN A 10 -10.27 1.58 5.65
CA ASN A 10 -11.54 1.64 6.41
C ASN A 10 -12.45 0.40 6.18
N SER A 11 -11.87 -0.80 6.20
CA SER A 11 -12.55 -2.08 5.92
C SER A 11 -13.06 -2.26 4.48
N LYS A 12 -12.63 -1.41 3.53
CA LYS A 12 -12.89 -1.56 2.10
C LYS A 12 -11.60 -1.86 1.34
N SER A 13 -11.64 -2.83 0.44
CA SER A 13 -10.53 -3.07 -0.49
C SER A 13 -10.55 -2.02 -1.60
N ILE A 14 -9.43 -1.31 -1.78
CA ILE A 14 -9.24 -0.30 -2.82
C ILE A 14 -7.95 -0.57 -3.60
N ASP A 15 -7.87 -0.09 -4.85
CA ASP A 15 -6.67 -0.21 -5.67
C ASP A 15 -5.63 0.88 -5.34
N ILE A 16 -4.39 0.67 -5.77
CA ILE A 16 -3.26 1.58 -5.58
C ILE A 16 -3.52 2.93 -6.23
N ASN A 17 -4.19 2.95 -7.39
CA ASN A 17 -4.52 4.21 -8.06
C ASN A 17 -5.50 5.04 -7.22
N GLU A 18 -6.53 4.40 -6.66
CA GLU A 18 -7.47 5.07 -5.74
C GLU A 18 -6.77 5.52 -4.46
N ALA A 19 -5.91 4.69 -3.88
CA ALA A 19 -5.17 5.05 -2.68
C ALA A 19 -4.23 6.24 -2.89
N ILE A 20 -3.59 6.34 -4.06
CA ILE A 20 -2.78 7.50 -4.45
C ILE A 20 -3.66 8.73 -4.59
N ASP A 21 -4.81 8.62 -5.26
CA ASP A 21 -5.73 9.74 -5.47
C ASP A 21 -6.28 10.28 -4.13
N ILE A 22 -6.64 9.39 -3.20
CA ILE A 22 -7.08 9.76 -1.84
C ILE A 22 -5.97 10.48 -1.06
N LYS A 23 -4.73 9.99 -1.19
CA LYS A 23 -3.56 10.61 -0.56
C LYS A 23 -3.22 11.97 -1.19
N ASP A 24 -3.38 12.12 -2.50
CA ASP A 24 -3.08 13.33 -3.27
C ASP A 24 -4.17 14.41 -3.08
N SER A 25 -5.44 13.98 -2.96
CA SER A 25 -6.62 14.81 -2.72
C SER A 25 -6.59 15.58 -1.39
N GLY A 26 -5.53 15.47 -0.59
CA GLY A 26 -5.33 16.28 0.62
C GLY A 26 -6.32 15.98 1.73
N SER A 27 -7.02 14.84 1.65
CA SER A 27 -7.90 14.38 2.72
C SER A 27 -7.06 14.20 3.98
N LYS A 28 -7.17 15.14 4.93
CA LYS A 28 -6.50 15.09 6.25
C LYS A 28 -6.94 13.89 7.11
N VAL A 29 -7.88 13.09 6.62
CA VAL A 29 -8.27 11.83 7.23
C VAL A 29 -7.06 10.91 7.10
N ALA A 30 -6.45 10.54 8.21
CA ALA A 30 -5.38 9.55 8.25
C ALA A 30 -5.89 8.27 7.59
N ALA A 31 -5.55 8.09 6.31
CA ALA A 31 -5.96 6.93 5.55
C ALA A 31 -5.15 5.73 6.06
N ASP A 32 -5.77 4.95 6.94
CA ASP A 32 -5.24 3.71 7.50
C ASP A 32 -5.23 2.63 6.40
N PHE A 33 -4.31 2.77 5.44
CA PHE A 33 -4.11 1.74 4.43
C PHE A 33 -3.47 0.51 5.08
N ARG A 34 -4.11 -0.63 4.94
CA ARG A 34 -3.68 -1.90 5.53
C ARG A 34 -3.46 -2.96 4.47
N CYS A 35 -2.49 -3.83 4.71
CA CYS A 35 -2.24 -4.98 3.86
C CYS A 35 -3.44 -5.94 3.91
N THR A 36 -3.89 -6.45 2.76
CA THR A 36 -4.96 -7.46 2.69
C THR A 36 -4.55 -8.81 3.29
N GLU A 37 -3.26 -9.12 3.32
CA GLU A 37 -2.76 -10.38 3.88
C GLU A 37 -2.48 -10.26 5.38
N CYS A 38 -1.61 -9.33 5.77
CA CYS A 38 -1.14 -9.23 7.16
C CYS A 38 -1.85 -8.16 7.99
N ASN A 39 -2.78 -7.40 7.41
CA ASN A 39 -3.50 -6.31 8.07
C ASN A 39 -2.61 -5.22 8.70
N LYS A 40 -1.32 -5.19 8.37
CA LYS A 40 -0.37 -4.18 8.83
C LYS A 40 -0.47 -2.90 8.01
N PRO A 41 -0.06 -1.75 8.59
CA PRO A 41 -0.09 -0.47 7.88
C PRO A 41 0.87 -0.49 6.68
N VAL A 42 0.34 -0.10 5.52
CA VAL A 42 1.07 0.05 4.25
C VAL A 42 0.99 1.49 3.76
N ARG A 43 1.92 1.89 2.90
CA ARG A 43 1.98 3.20 2.28
C ARG A 43 1.84 3.06 0.77
N PRO A 44 0.92 3.80 0.13
CA PRO A 44 0.87 3.87 -1.32
C PRO A 44 2.02 4.72 -1.87
N HIS A 45 2.75 4.14 -2.83
CA HIS A 45 3.77 4.80 -3.64
C HIS A 45 3.25 5.01 -5.06
N ARG A 46 3.31 6.27 -5.52
CA ARG A 46 2.91 6.65 -6.88
C ARG A 46 3.90 6.07 -7.89
N ALA A 47 3.40 5.64 -9.04
CA ALA A 47 4.24 5.28 -10.17
C ALA A 47 5.11 6.49 -10.57
N GLY A 48 6.40 6.26 -10.84
CA GLY A 48 7.32 7.34 -11.19
C GLY A 48 8.47 6.81 -12.04
N GLY A 49 8.79 7.54 -13.12
CA GLY A 49 9.87 7.20 -14.05
C GLY A 49 9.71 5.82 -14.67
N HIS A 50 10.34 4.81 -14.07
CA HIS A 50 10.31 3.40 -14.49
C HIS A 50 9.64 2.47 -13.48
N ALA A 51 9.14 2.98 -12.36
CA ALA A 51 8.49 2.19 -11.31
C ALA A 51 6.97 2.27 -11.42
N ALA A 52 6.31 1.10 -11.40
CA ALA A 52 4.86 1.03 -11.30
C ALA A 52 4.41 1.41 -9.87
N ALA A 53 3.17 1.89 -9.76
CA ALA A 53 2.54 2.17 -8.48
C ALA A 53 2.46 0.88 -7.64
N HIS A 54 2.80 0.97 -6.36
CA HIS A 54 2.78 -0.17 -5.46
C HIS A 54 2.56 0.26 -4.01
N PHE A 55 2.11 -0.68 -3.19
CA PHE A 55 2.08 -0.53 -1.75
C PHE A 55 3.38 -1.05 -1.13
N GLU A 56 3.95 -0.27 -0.22
CA GLU A 56 5.11 -0.65 0.58
C GLU A 56 4.71 -0.73 2.06
N HIS A 57 5.22 -1.71 2.80
CA HIS A 57 4.92 -1.82 4.23
C HIS A 57 5.69 -0.75 5.02
N LEU A 58 5.00 -0.04 5.93
CA LEU A 58 5.66 0.94 6.81
C LEU A 58 6.65 0.26 7.77
N GLU A 59 6.33 -0.95 8.21
CA GLU A 59 7.19 -1.77 9.05
C GLU A 59 7.56 -3.07 8.34
N ARG A 60 8.82 -3.50 8.50
CA ARG A 60 9.29 -4.77 7.95
C ARG A 60 8.48 -5.91 8.56
N ASN A 61 7.80 -6.68 7.71
CA ASN A 61 7.04 -7.84 8.12
C ASN A 61 7.58 -9.11 7.43
N PRO A 62 8.47 -9.89 8.08
CA PRO A 62 8.98 -11.13 7.49
C PRO A 62 7.90 -12.19 7.27
N ASN A 63 6.73 -12.06 7.92
CA ASN A 63 5.61 -12.97 7.79
C ASN A 63 4.64 -12.61 6.65
N CYS A 64 4.90 -11.56 5.87
CA CYS A 64 4.06 -11.15 4.76
C CYS A 64 4.79 -11.34 3.44
N SER A 65 4.21 -12.13 2.53
CA SER A 65 4.79 -12.41 1.21
C SER A 65 4.95 -11.16 0.34
N GLN A 66 4.22 -10.08 0.66
CA GLN A 66 4.28 -8.77 0.01
C GLN A 66 5.19 -7.77 0.72
N SER A 67 5.63 -8.06 1.95
CA SER A 67 6.58 -7.22 2.64
C SER A 67 7.98 -7.61 2.19
N HIS A 68 8.78 -6.61 1.83
CA HIS A 68 10.15 -6.78 1.34
C HIS A 68 10.97 -7.60 2.35
N VAL A 69 11.10 -8.90 2.11
CA VAL A 69 12.11 -9.74 2.75
C VAL A 69 13.41 -9.43 2.03
N ALA A 70 14.31 -8.73 2.71
CA ALA A 70 15.70 -8.66 2.27
C ALA A 70 16.18 -10.11 2.15
N ARG A 71 16.35 -10.59 0.91
CA ARG A 71 17.02 -11.86 0.62
C ARG A 71 18.51 -11.73 0.92
#